data_AF-M6G223-F1
#
_entry.id   AF-M6G223-F1
#
_cell.length_a   1.000
_cell.length_b   1.000
_cell.length_c   1.000
_cell.angle_alpha   90.00
_cell.angle_beta   90.00
_cell.angle_gamma   90.00
#
_symmetry.space_group_name_H-M   'P 1'
#
loop_
_entity.id
_entity.type
_entity.pdbx_description
1 polymer ?
#
loop_
_entity_poly.entity_id
_entity_poly.type
_entity_poly.pdbx_seq_one_letter_code
_entity_poly.pdbx_strand_id
1 'polypeptide(L)' 'MNRLLHYRISPDRVIFEILENDHWNGSSNSTRSLQELKEIGCKIAIDDFGVERSNFERLIKFNRTL' A
#
# COMPACT_ATOMS: atom_id res chain seq x y z
N MET A 1 -11.13 14.41 10.12
CA MET A 1 -12.42 13.85 9.66
C MET A 1 -12.14 12.84 8.56
N ASN A 2 -12.53 11.57 8.73
CA ASN A 2 -12.26 10.51 7.74
C ASN A 2 -13.13 10.73 6.47
N ARG A 3 -12.50 10.91 5.30
CA ARG A 3 -13.22 11.15 4.02
C ARG A 3 -14.10 9.97 3.61
N LEU A 4 -13.71 8.73 3.93
CA LEU A 4 -14.52 7.55 3.66
C LEU A 4 -15.85 7.61 4.41
N LEU A 5 -15.81 8.04 5.68
CA LEU A 5 -17.02 8.22 6.48
C LEU A 5 -17.91 9.35 5.93
N HIS A 6 -17.31 10.48 5.54
CA HIS A 6 -18.06 11.61 4.98
C HIS A 6 -18.86 11.21 3.73
N TYR A 7 -18.25 10.42 2.84
CA TYR A 7 -18.89 9.95 1.61
C TYR A 7 -19.62 8.60 1.77
N ARG A 8 -19.67 8.03 2.98
CA ARG A 8 -20.26 6.72 3.27
C ARG A 8 -19.70 5.60 2.38
N ILE A 9 -18.41 5.65 2.08
CA ILE A 9 -17.69 4.64 1.30
C ILE A 9 -17.15 3.60 2.27
N SER A 10 -17.48 2.33 2.03
CA SER A 10 -16.94 1.23 2.81
C SER A 10 -15.44 1.05 2.48
N PRO A 11 -14.55 0.97 3.49
CA PRO A 11 -13.10 0.84 3.27
C PRO A 11 -12.69 -0.32 2.36
N ASP A 12 -13.38 -1.47 2.44
CA ASP A 12 -13.08 -2.67 1.64
C ASP A 12 -13.30 -2.49 0.13
N ARG A 13 -14.00 -1.40 -0.26
CA ARG A 13 -14.25 -1.01 -1.64
C ARG A 13 -13.16 -0.09 -2.21
N VAL A 14 -12.17 0.27 -1.40
CA VAL A 14 -11.07 1.14 -1.80
C VAL A 14 -9.78 0.33 -1.86
N ILE A 15 -9.12 0.39 -3.01
CA ILE A 15 -7.81 -0.21 -3.25
C ILE A 15 -6.83 0.94 -3.48
N PHE A 16 -5.77 1.00 -2.69
CA PHE A 16 -4.65 1.91 -2.91
C PHE A 16 -3.55 1.18 -3.68
N GLU A 17 -3.16 1.74 -4.81
CA GLU A 17 -2.08 1.22 -5.65
C GLU A 17 -0.76 1.91 -5.31
N ILE A 18 0.29 1.10 -5.18
CA ILE A 18 1.67 1.56 -4.99
C ILE A 18 2.43 1.20 -6.26
N LEU A 19 2.98 2.21 -6.94
CA LEU A 19 3.82 2.01 -8.13
C LEU A 19 5.13 1.31 -7.74
N GLU A 20 5.58 0.33 -8.51
CA GLU A 20 6.89 -0.33 -8.29
C GLU A 20 8.07 0.65 -8.40
N ASN A 21 7.94 1.63 -9.32
CA ASN A 21 8.99 2.58 -9.69
C ASN A 21 9.11 3.78 -8.74
N ASP A 22 8.13 3.99 -7.85
CA ASP A 22 8.38 4.85 -6.72
C ASP A 22 9.45 4.15 -5.89
N HIS A 23 10.65 4.71 -5.88
CA HIS A 23 11.76 4.27 -5.04
C HIS A 23 11.29 4.31 -3.59
N TRP A 24 10.66 3.21 -3.16
CA TRP A 24 10.13 3.03 -1.83
C TRP A 24 11.34 2.92 -0.92
N ASN A 25 11.85 4.08 -0.48
CA ASN A 25 12.96 4.16 0.45
C ASN A 25 12.56 3.70 1.85
N GLY A 26 11.40 3.06 2.01
CA GLY A 26 10.98 2.43 3.26
C GLY A 26 11.02 3.40 4.42
N SER A 27 10.75 4.69 4.18
CA SER A 27 10.69 5.65 5.27
C SER A 27 9.63 5.16 6.25
N SER A 28 9.93 5.22 7.54
CA SER A 28 9.05 4.74 8.62
C SER A 28 7.64 5.34 8.55
N ASN A 29 7.49 6.49 7.90
CA ASN A 29 6.21 7.16 7.69
C ASN A 29 5.37 6.46 6.61
N SER A 30 5.98 6.04 5.50
CA SER A 30 5.28 5.40 4.38
C SER A 30 4.70 4.04 4.80
N THR A 31 5.49 3.26 5.55
CA THR A 31 5.08 1.94 6.05
C THR A 31 3.95 2.07 7.07
N ARG A 32 4.06 3.05 7.98
CA ARG A 32 2.99 3.38 8.93
C ARG A 32 1.69 3.77 8.25
N SER A 33 1.73 4.60 7.19
CA SER A 33 0.52 4.97 6.46
C SER A 33 -0.18 3.77 5.81
N LEU A 34 0.56 2.80 5.28
CA LEU A 34 -0.03 1.57 4.76
C LEU A 34 -0.65 0.71 5.85
N GLN A 35 0.00 0.63 7.02
CA GLN A 35 -0.55 -0.06 8.19
C GLN A 35 -1.89 0.56 8.58
N GLU A 36 -1.94 1.88 8.72
CA GLU A 36 -3.15 2.63 9.07
C GLU A 36 -4.27 2.40 8.04
N LEU A 37 -3.96 2.40 6.74
CA LEU A 37 -4.95 2.10 5.69
C LEU A 37 -5.49 0.67 5.78
N LYS A 38 -4.62 -0.31 6.08
CA LYS A 38 -5.05 -1.71 6.29
C LYS A 38 -5.91 -1.87 7.55
N GLU A 39 -5.54 -1.21 8.66
CA GLU A 39 -6.31 -1.21 9.90
C GLU A 39 -7.70 -0.60 9.73
N ILE A 40 -7.83 0.40 8.86
CA ILE A 40 -9.12 0.99 8.47
C ILE A 40 -9.96 0.02 7.62
N GLY A 41 -9.35 -1.02 7.03
CA GLY A 41 -10.01 -2.02 6.19
C GLY A 41 -9.87 -1.78 4.69
N CYS A 42 -9.02 -0.83 4.27
CA CYS A 42 -8.70 -0.63 2.86
C CYS A 42 -7.78 -1.74 2.33
N LYS A 43 -7.84 -1.97 1.02
CA LYS A 43 -6.96 -2.91 0.32
C LYS A 43 -5.75 -2.17 -0.26
N ILE A 44 -4.64 -2.88 -0.38
CA ILE A 44 -3.40 -2.36 -0.98
C ILE A 44 -3.03 -3.26 -2.15
N ALA A 45 -2.68 -2.67 -3.29
CA ALA A 45 -2.16 -3.34 -4.48
C ALA A 45 -0.78 -2.78 -4.84
N ILE A 46 0.05 -3.60 -5.48
CA ILE A 46 1.30 -3.17 -6.11
C ILE A 46 1.03 -3.09 -7.60
N ASP A 47 1.20 -1.92 -8.18
CA ASP A 47 0.97 -1.66 -9.60
C ASP A 47 2.25 -1.88 -10.41
N ASP A 48 2.08 -2.26 -11.68
CA ASP A 48 3.17 -2.57 -12.63
C ASP A 48 4.20 -3.62 -12.14
N PHE A 49 3.78 -4.54 -11.27
CA PHE A 49 4.68 -5.55 -10.69
C PHE A 49 5.40 -6.40 -11.75
N GLY A 50 6.73 -6.29 -11.80
CA GLY A 50 7.60 -7.08 -12.66
C GLY A 50 8.09 -6.38 -13.91
N VAL A 51 7.70 -5.12 -14.15
CA VAL A 51 8.19 -4.30 -15.27
C VAL A 51 9.69 -4.03 -15.14
N GLU A 52 10.23 -3.88 -13.93
CA GLU A 52 11.65 -3.57 -13.69
C GLU A 52 12.56 -4.77 -13.35
N ARG A 53 12.08 -6.02 -13.47
CA ARG A 53 12.87 -7.26 -13.20
C ARG A 53 13.37 -7.48 -11.75
N SER A 54 12.95 -6.70 -10.75
CA SER A 54 13.34 -6.85 -9.31
C SER A 54 12.25 -7.47 -8.40
N ASN A 55 11.37 -8.28 -8.99
CA ASN A 55 10.12 -8.77 -8.41
C ASN A 55 10.24 -9.52 -7.06
N PHE A 56 11.15 -10.49 -6.92
CA PHE A 56 11.17 -11.36 -5.72
C PHE A 56 11.77 -10.70 -4.47
N GLU A 57 12.87 -9.96 -4.60
CA GLU A 57 13.50 -9.30 -3.45
C GLU A 57 12.61 -8.24 -2.81
N ARG A 58 11.82 -7.53 -3.64
CA ARG A 58 10.90 -6.49 -3.18
C ARG A 58 9.70 -7.08 -2.43
N LEU A 59 9.18 -8.22 -2.90
CA LEU A 59 8.09 -8.94 -2.23
C LEU A 59 8.52 -9.44 -0.83
N ILE A 60 9.76 -9.91 -0.72
CA ILE A 60 10.36 -10.31 0.57
C ILE A 60 10.50 -9.11 1.52
N LYS A 61 10.91 -7.93 1.05
CA LYS A 61 10.96 -6.70 1.86
C LYS A 61 9.57 -6.26 2.32
N PHE A 62 8.59 -6.30 1.43
CA PHE A 62 7.22 -5.87 1.72
C PHE A 62 6.56 -6.77 2.77
N ASN A 63 6.70 -8.10 2.64
CA ASN A 63 6.14 -9.07 3.60
C ASN A 63 6.84 -9.05 4.97
N ARG A 64 8.06 -8.50 5.06
CA ARG A 64 8.77 -8.32 6.34
C ARG A 64 8.40 -7.04 7.09
N THR A 65 7.78 -6.10 6.38
CA THR A 65 7.53 -4.74 6.88
C THR A 65 6.05 -4.54 7.25
N LEU A 66 5.18 -5.47 6.84
CA LEU A 66 3.80 -5.64 7.28
C LEU A 66 3.72 -6.65 8.42
#